data_AF-A0A257YR14-F1
#
_entry.id   AF-A0A257YR14-F1
#
_cell.length_a   1.000
_cell.length_b   1.000
_cell.length_c   1.000
_cell.angle_alpha   90.00
_cell.angle_beta   90.00
_cell.angle_gamma   90.00
#
_symmetry.space_group_name_H-M   'P 1'
#
loop_
_entity.id
_entity.type
_entity.pdbx_description
1 polymer ?
#
loop_
_entity_poly.entity_id
_entity_poly.type
_entity_poly.pdbx_seq_one_letter_code
_entity_poly.pdbx_strand_id
1 'polypeptide(L)'
;PSLGWDFGGDGARTMILVYNLRTVDDVFRRFGGVSGSAYLVAGFGMTALTADNIVVVPIRSGVGVRLGANLGYLKFTPQATWNPF
;
A
#
# COMPACT_ATOMS: atom_id res chain seq x y z
N PRO A 1 6.70 -3.47 -4.68
CA PRO A 1 7.53 -2.79 -5.73
C PRO A 1 6.80 -1.58 -6.33
N SER A 2 7.43 -0.39 -6.33
CA SER A 2 6.96 0.76 -7.10
C SER A 2 7.55 0.73 -8.51
N LEU A 3 6.76 1.12 -9.50
CA LEU A 3 7.22 1.34 -10.88
C LEU A 3 7.36 2.85 -11.10
N GLY A 4 8.56 3.38 -10.87
CA GLY A 4 9.02 4.69 -11.36
C GLY A 4 8.38 5.95 -10.74
N TRP A 5 9.24 6.91 -10.40
CA TRP A 5 8.97 8.31 -9.99
C TRP A 5 8.84 8.66 -8.50
N ASP A 6 9.02 7.72 -7.56
CA ASP A 6 9.38 8.11 -6.17
C ASP A 6 10.76 8.84 -6.10
N PHE A 7 11.44 8.98 -7.24
CA PHE A 7 12.70 9.68 -7.45
C PHE A 7 12.56 11.18 -7.82
N GLY A 8 11.34 11.73 -7.93
CA GLY A 8 11.12 13.12 -8.36
C GLY A 8 10.47 14.00 -7.29
N GLY A 9 11.29 14.79 -6.58
CA GLY A 9 11.01 16.15 -6.05
C GLY A 9 9.80 16.47 -5.14
N ASP A 10 8.66 15.79 -5.29
CA ASP A 10 7.44 16.02 -4.51
C ASP A 10 6.74 14.66 -4.33
N GLY A 11 7.21 13.93 -3.31
CA GLY A 11 6.87 12.54 -3.05
C GLY A 11 5.37 12.29 -2.98
N ALA A 12 4.89 11.28 -3.70
CA ALA A 12 3.50 10.86 -3.63
C ALA A 12 3.14 10.49 -2.18
N ARG A 13 2.28 11.30 -1.55
CA ARG A 13 1.77 10.99 -0.21
C ARG A 13 0.83 9.80 -0.29
N THR A 14 0.98 8.86 0.64
CA THR A 14 0.10 7.70 0.79
C THR A 14 -0.47 7.71 2.19
N MET A 15 -1.80 7.65 2.30
CA MET A 15 -2.49 7.35 3.55
C MET A 15 -2.83 5.86 3.56
N ILE A 16 -2.72 5.20 4.71
CA ILE A 16 -3.00 3.77 4.82
C ILE A 16 -4.06 3.54 5.88
N LEU A 17 -5.19 2.94 5.48
CA LEU A 17 -6.20 2.46 6.42
C LEU A 17 -5.86 1.02 6.81
N VAL A 18 -5.89 0.72 8.11
CA VAL A 18 -5.60 -0.62 8.63
C VAL A 18 -6.81 -1.09 9.43
N TYR A 19 -7.35 -2.24 9.06
CA TYR A 19 -8.54 -2.83 9.67
C TYR A 19 -8.19 -4.14 10.36
N ASN A 20 -8.89 -4.42 11.46
CA ASN A 20 -8.77 -5.65 12.24
C ASN A 20 -7.35 -5.92 12.79
N LEU A 21 -6.63 -4.84 13.12
CA LEU A 21 -5.32 -4.91 13.77
C LEU A 21 -5.50 -5.10 15.28
N ARG A 22 -4.92 -6.16 15.86
CA ARG A 22 -5.06 -6.45 17.30
C ARG A 22 -3.97 -5.77 18.12
N THR A 23 -2.74 -5.81 17.63
CA THR A 23 -1.60 -5.08 18.23
C THR A 23 -0.83 -4.35 17.13
N VAL A 24 -0.05 -3.33 17.51
CA VAL A 24 0.76 -2.58 16.53
C VAL A 24 1.74 -3.50 15.81
N ASP A 25 2.33 -4.46 16.52
CA ASP A 25 3.31 -5.40 15.95
C ASP A 25 2.72 -6.30 14.87
N ASP A 26 1.40 -6.50 14.88
CA ASP A 26 0.74 -7.29 13.84
C ASP A 26 0.88 -6.67 12.45
N VAL A 27 1.16 -5.37 12.34
CA VAL A 27 1.31 -4.72 11.03
C VAL A 27 2.61 -5.13 10.33
N PHE A 28 3.65 -5.54 11.07
CA PHE A 28 4.98 -5.79 10.53
C PHE A 28 5.10 -7.13 9.80
N ARG A 29 4.40 -7.24 8.68
CA ARG A 29 4.38 -8.41 7.81
C ARG A 29 4.18 -8.02 6.35
N ARG A 30 4.04 -9.03 5.48
CA ARG A 30 3.69 -8.84 4.08
C ARG A 30 2.19 -9.00 3.88
N PHE A 31 1.63 -8.11 3.08
CA PHE A 31 0.24 -8.12 2.66
C PHE A 31 0.16 -8.36 1.16
N GLY A 32 -0.65 -9.32 0.74
CA GLY A 32 -0.89 -9.64 -0.67
C GLY A 32 -2.14 -8.94 -1.21
N GLY A 33 -2.12 -8.58 -2.49
CA GLY A 33 -3.24 -7.89 -3.12
C GLY A 33 -4.48 -8.77 -3.29
N VAL A 34 -5.64 -8.18 -3.06
CA VAL A 34 -6.94 -8.80 -3.30
C VAL A 34 -7.36 -8.52 -4.73
N SER A 35 -7.65 -9.57 -5.51
CA SER A 35 -8.10 -9.42 -6.91
C SER A 35 -9.37 -8.57 -7.01
N GLY A 36 -9.41 -7.64 -7.96
CA GLY A 36 -10.57 -6.79 -8.21
C GLY A 36 -10.82 -5.68 -7.16
N SER A 37 -9.90 -5.43 -6.24
CA SER A 37 -10.06 -4.43 -5.18
C SER A 37 -9.55 -3.02 -5.52
N ALA A 38 -9.10 -2.81 -6.75
CA ALA A 38 -8.60 -1.52 -7.19
C ALA A 38 -9.75 -0.57 -7.55
N TYR A 39 -9.77 0.62 -6.92
CA TYR A 39 -10.75 1.67 -7.19
C TYR A 39 -10.06 3.01 -7.47
N LEU A 40 -10.70 3.82 -8.30
CA LEU A 40 -10.29 5.17 -8.66
C LEU A 40 -11.47 6.12 -8.48
N VAL A 41 -11.37 7.10 -7.58
CA VAL A 41 -12.43 8.08 -7.35
C VAL A 41 -11.83 9.47 -7.17
N ALA A 42 -12.29 10.45 -7.96
CA ALA A 42 -11.92 11.87 -7.81
C ALA A 42 -10.41 12.15 -7.68
N GLY A 43 -9.56 11.40 -8.41
CA GLY A 43 -8.11 11.55 -8.34
C GLY A 43 -7.44 10.86 -7.15
N PHE A 44 -8.15 9.97 -6.48
CA PHE A 44 -7.62 9.05 -5.46
C PHE A 44 -7.67 7.61 -5.96
N GLY A 45 -6.58 6.88 -5.81
CA GLY A 45 -6.45 5.46 -6.12
C GLY A 45 -6.29 4.64 -4.85
N MET A 46 -7.01 3.53 -4.76
CA MET A 46 -6.95 2.61 -3.62
C MET A 46 -7.00 1.16 -4.06
N THR A 47 -6.38 0.27 -3.28
CA THR A 47 -6.39 -1.18 -3.47
C THR A 47 -6.46 -1.85 -2.11
N ALA A 48 -7.04 -3.05 -2.01
CA ALA A 48 -7.06 -3.80 -0.76
C ALA A 48 -5.94 -4.85 -0.76
N LEU A 49 -5.21 -4.90 0.34
CA LEU A 49 -4.18 -5.91 0.61
C LEU A 49 -4.54 -6.65 1.90
N THR A 50 -4.24 -7.94 1.99
CA THR A 50 -4.58 -8.75 3.16
C THR A 50 -3.43 -9.66 3.61
N ALA A 51 -3.40 -9.90 4.91
CA ALA A 51 -2.61 -10.91 5.58
C ALA A 51 -3.45 -11.43 6.75
N ASP A 52 -3.68 -12.75 6.80
CA ASP A 52 -4.59 -13.38 7.75
C ASP A 52 -5.99 -12.73 7.73
N ASN A 53 -6.41 -12.08 8.81
CA ASN A 53 -7.68 -11.35 8.90
C ASN A 53 -7.50 -9.82 8.85
N ILE A 54 -6.28 -9.34 8.62
CA ILE A 54 -5.95 -7.91 8.60
C ILE A 54 -6.11 -7.41 7.16
N VAL A 55 -6.72 -6.23 7.02
CA VAL A 55 -6.88 -5.56 5.72
C VAL A 55 -6.17 -4.22 5.75
N VAL A 56 -5.36 -3.96 4.73
CA VAL A 56 -4.63 -2.71 4.55
C VAL A 56 -5.06 -2.08 3.23
N VAL A 57 -5.43 -0.81 3.28
CA VAL A 57 -5.90 -0.04 2.12
C VAL A 57 -5.02 1.20 1.95
N PRO A 58 -3.96 1.12 1.13
CA PRO A 58 -3.21 2.30 0.71
C PRO A 58 -4.07 3.16 -0.22
N ILE A 59 -4.19 4.45 0.12
CA ILE A 59 -4.88 5.49 -0.62
C ILE A 59 -3.83 6.50 -1.10
N ARG A 60 -3.83 6.76 -2.40
CA ARG A 60 -2.85 7.63 -3.07
C ARG A 60 -3.56 8.70 -3.87
N SER A 61 -2.99 9.89 -3.97
CA SER A 61 -3.48 10.99 -4.81
C SER A 61 -2.44 11.41 -5.84
N GLY A 62 -2.88 12.14 -6.88
CA GLY A 62 -1.99 12.68 -7.91
C GLY A 62 -1.40 11.61 -8.84
N VAL A 63 -0.12 11.75 -9.20
CA VAL A 63 0.54 10.84 -10.16
C VAL A 63 0.63 9.39 -9.65
N GLY A 64 0.65 9.18 -8.32
CA GLY A 64 0.70 7.85 -7.68
C GLY A 64 -0.57 7.01 -7.82
N VAL A 65 -1.65 7.61 -8.33
CA VAL A 65 -2.97 6.99 -8.51
C VAL A 65 -2.99 5.94 -9.62
N ARG A 66 -2.29 6.21 -10.73
CA ARG A 66 -2.27 5.31 -11.92
C ARG A 66 -1.42 4.06 -11.68
N LEU A 67 -0.53 4.10 -10.69
CA LEU A 67 0.40 3.02 -10.34
C LEU A 67 -0.12 2.16 -9.16
N GLY A 68 -1.00 2.72 -8.32
CA GLY A 68 -1.54 2.04 -7.14
C GLY A 68 -2.45 0.85 -7.47
N ALA A 69 -3.11 0.86 -8.64
CA ALA A 69 -3.95 -0.25 -9.10
C ALA A 69 -3.19 -1.56 -9.36
N ASN A 70 -1.85 -1.52 -9.46
CA ASN A 70 -1.00 -2.69 -9.77
C ASN A 70 -0.11 -3.15 -8.60
N LEU A 71 -0.36 -2.70 -7.37
CA LEU A 71 0.39 -3.17 -6.20
C LEU A 71 -0.11 -4.55 -5.76
N GLY A 72 0.62 -5.59 -6.19
CA GLY A 72 0.34 -6.97 -5.79
C GLY A 72 0.78 -7.33 -4.36
N TYR A 73 1.66 -6.54 -3.74
CA TYR A 73 2.05 -6.75 -2.34
C TYR A 73 2.66 -5.50 -1.68
N LEU A 74 2.60 -5.45 -0.34
CA LEU A 74 3.23 -4.44 0.50
C LEU A 74 3.87 -5.11 1.72
N LYS A 75 5.08 -4.67 2.10
CA LYS A 75 5.80 -5.15 3.28
C LYS A 75 5.96 -3.99 4.26
N PHE A 76 5.55 -4.20 5.51
CA PHE A 76 5.87 -3.30 6.61
C PHE A 76 6.98 -3.92 7.46
N THR A 77 7.92 -3.10 7.88
CA THR A 77 9.02 -3.50 8.77
C THR A 77 9.15 -2.52 9.91
N PRO A 78 9.59 -2.97 11.10
CA PRO A 78 9.82 -2.08 12.23
C PRO A 78 11.04 -1.18 12.01
N GLN A 79 11.93 -1.55 11.10
CA GLN A 79 13.14 -0.81 10.73
C GLN A 79 13.24 -0.69 9.20
N ALA A 80 13.81 0.40 8.71
CA ALA A 80 14.02 0.60 7.28
C ALA A 80 14.95 -0.49 6.71
N THR A 81 14.59 -1.05 5.56
CA THR A 81 15.38 -2.11 4.91
C THR A 81 15.31 -2.01 3.40
N TRP A 82 16.41 -2.39 2.76
CA TRP A 82 16.48 -2.55 1.31
C TRP A 82 15.83 -3.84 0.84
N ASN A 83 15.73 -4.86 1.70
CA ASN A 83 15.17 -6.15 1.31
C ASN A 83 13.63 -6.07 1.20
N PRO A 84 13.06 -6.15 -0.02
CA PRO A 84 11.63 -6.01 -0.22
C PRO A 84 10.86 -7.30 0.13
N PHE A 85 11.59 -8.37 0.48
CA PHE A 85 11.08 -9.65 0.97
C PHE A 85 11.30 -9.69 2.49
#